data_AF-A0A349FAA9-F1
#
_entry.id   AF-A0A349FAA9-F1
#
_cell.length_a   1.000
_cell.length_b   1.000
_cell.length_c   1.000
_cell.angle_alpha   90.00
_cell.angle_beta   90.00
_cell.angle_gamma   90.00
#
_symmetry.space_group_name_H-M   'P 1'
#
loop_
_entity.id
_entity.type
_entity.pdbx_description
1 polymer ?
#
loop_
_entity_poly.entity_id
_entity_poly.type
_entity_poly.pdbx_seq_one_letter_code
_entity_poly.pdbx_strand_id
1 'polypeptide(L)'
;MSSLRRKWISDPAFKMFKKVLPPLSDTEREAMEAGSVWWDGELFSGHPNFETLHHYPKPTLTAEEQSFMDNELETLLEMLDDQTINKQDRDLPEEVWQFLRKERFFSLIISKQFGGREFSALANSTIVSRIATRSISTAVTVMVPNSLGPGELISHYGTQEQKDYWLPRLADGTDIPCFALTGPEAGSDAGGIPDEGVVCMG
;
A
#
# COMPACT_ATOMS: atom_id res chain seq x y z
N MET A 1 -16.48 24.54 28.70
CA MET A 1 -16.55 25.92 28.14
C MET A 1 -16.69 25.94 26.60
N SER A 2 -17.51 25.08 25.97
CA SER A 2 -17.51 24.92 24.47
C SER A 2 -18.74 25.49 23.72
N SER A 3 -19.73 26.10 24.38
CA SER A 3 -21.02 26.42 23.73
C SER A 3 -21.07 27.74 22.95
N LEU A 4 -20.39 28.80 23.40
CA LEU A 4 -20.52 30.14 22.79
C LEU A 4 -19.73 30.27 21.48
N ARG A 5 -18.48 29.77 21.42
CA ARG A 5 -17.67 29.76 20.18
C ARG A 5 -18.38 28.97 19.08
N ARG A 6 -18.94 27.81 19.42
CA ARG A 6 -19.62 26.94 18.46
C ARG A 6 -20.82 27.65 17.85
N LYS A 7 -21.70 28.20 18.70
CA LYS A 7 -22.94 28.87 18.28
C LYS A 7 -22.69 30.13 17.44
N TRP A 8 -21.69 30.94 17.81
CA TRP A 8 -21.54 32.29 17.24
C TRP A 8 -20.43 32.42 16.20
N ILE A 9 -19.48 31.47 16.14
CA ILE A 9 -18.32 31.56 15.23
C ILE A 9 -18.25 30.31 14.34
N SER A 10 -18.17 29.11 14.95
CA SER A 10 -17.93 27.89 14.18
C SER A 10 -19.11 27.49 13.30
N ASP A 11 -20.34 27.49 13.82
CA ASP A 11 -21.53 27.06 13.06
C ASP A 11 -21.85 28.01 11.88
N PRO A 12 -21.80 29.36 12.03
CA PRO A 12 -21.97 30.28 10.91
C PRO A 12 -20.88 30.14 9.84
N ALA A 13 -19.61 30.01 10.25
CA ALA A 13 -18.50 29.83 9.32
C ALA A 13 -18.63 28.51 8.53
N PHE A 14 -18.96 27.40 9.21
CA PHE A 14 -19.15 26.10 8.57
C PHE A 14 -20.30 26.14 7.54
N LYS A 15 -21.41 26.82 7.85
CA LYS A 15 -22.52 27.01 6.90
C LYS A 15 -22.11 27.80 5.66
N MET A 16 -21.20 28.77 5.80
CA MET A 16 -20.65 29.51 4.67
C MET A 16 -19.74 28.62 3.82
N PHE A 17 -18.80 27.91 4.45
CA PHE A 17 -17.88 26.99 3.75
C PHE A 17 -18.61 25.91 2.97
N LYS A 18 -19.66 25.30 3.54
CA LYS A 18 -20.45 24.26 2.87
C LYS A 18 -21.13 24.74 1.58
N LYS A 19 -21.33 26.05 1.38
CA LYS A 19 -21.87 26.61 0.14
C LYS A 19 -20.83 26.81 -0.97
N VAL A 20 -19.55 26.86 -0.60
CA VAL A 20 -18.44 27.16 -1.53
C VAL A 20 -17.71 25.89 -1.96
N LEU A 21 -17.76 24.83 -1.14
CA LEU A 21 -17.14 23.56 -1.46
C LEU A 21 -17.86 22.88 -2.64
N PRO A 22 -17.12 22.41 -3.67
CA PRO A 22 -17.71 21.64 -4.76
C PRO A 22 -18.32 20.33 -4.23
N PRO A 23 -19.38 19.81 -4.88
CA PRO A 23 -19.90 18.50 -4.53
C PRO A 23 -18.84 17.42 -4.81
N LEU A 24 -18.67 16.48 -3.88
CA LEU A 24 -17.86 15.28 -4.08
C LEU A 24 -18.47 14.44 -5.21
N SER A 25 -17.63 13.95 -6.12
CA SER A 25 -18.06 12.96 -7.12
C SER A 25 -18.46 11.65 -6.44
N ASP A 26 -19.23 10.82 -7.13
CA ASP A 26 -19.64 9.52 -6.59
C ASP A 26 -18.41 8.62 -6.33
N THR A 27 -17.40 8.68 -7.19
CA THR A 27 -16.12 7.97 -7.02
C THR A 27 -15.32 8.49 -5.81
N GLU A 28 -15.26 9.81 -5.60
CA GLU A 28 -14.60 10.39 -4.42
C GLU A 28 -15.31 9.98 -3.13
N ARG A 29 -16.64 9.90 -3.16
CA ARG A 29 -17.43 9.43 -2.02
C ARG A 29 -17.18 7.95 -1.73
N GLU A 30 -17.21 7.10 -2.74
CA GLU A 30 -16.94 5.67 -2.57
C GLU A 30 -15.52 5.43 -2.04
N ALA A 31 -14.52 6.18 -2.52
CA ALA A 31 -13.16 6.11 -1.99
C ALA A 31 -13.07 6.56 -0.52
N MET A 32 -13.84 7.59 -0.13
CA MET A 32 -13.92 8.04 1.27
C MET A 32 -14.66 7.03 2.16
N GLU A 33 -15.71 6.39 1.65
CA GLU A 33 -16.55 5.44 2.40
C GLU A 33 -15.95 4.03 2.48
N ALA A 34 -15.08 3.65 1.54
CA ALA A 34 -14.37 2.37 1.53
C ALA A 34 -13.30 2.27 2.66
N GLY A 35 -12.96 3.39 3.30
CA GLY A 35 -11.99 3.46 4.39
C GLY A 35 -12.63 3.26 5.78
N SER A 36 -11.80 2.84 6.74
CA SER A 36 -12.13 3.01 8.16
C SER A 36 -11.63 4.35 8.65
N VAL A 37 -12.37 5.00 9.55
CA VAL A 37 -11.92 6.25 10.19
C VAL A 37 -11.10 5.87 11.42
N TRP A 38 -9.88 6.36 11.51
CA TRP A 38 -9.00 6.12 12.66
C TRP A 38 -9.17 7.26 13.68
N TRP A 39 -8.17 7.52 14.51
CA TRP A 39 -8.22 8.64 15.47
C TRP A 39 -8.40 10.02 14.81
N ASP A 40 -8.01 10.16 13.55
CA ASP A 40 -8.24 11.36 12.73
C ASP A 40 -9.72 11.71 12.61
N GLY A 41 -10.62 10.72 12.62
CA GLY A 41 -12.07 10.96 12.68
C GLY A 41 -12.50 11.78 13.89
N GLU A 42 -11.88 11.53 15.06
CA GLU A 42 -12.15 12.31 16.26
C GLU A 42 -11.59 13.74 16.14
N LEU A 43 -10.44 13.91 15.49
CA LEU A 43 -9.88 15.22 15.19
C LEU A 43 -10.84 16.04 14.33
N PHE A 44 -11.38 15.46 13.25
CA PHE A 44 -12.35 16.11 12.37
C PHE A 44 -13.73 16.31 13.02
N SER A 45 -14.09 15.52 14.04
CA SER A 45 -15.30 15.76 14.86
C SER A 45 -15.21 17.04 15.72
N GLY A 46 -14.02 17.62 15.85
CA GLY A 46 -13.74 18.80 16.68
C GLY A 46 -13.68 18.50 18.19
N HIS A 47 -13.71 17.22 18.57
CA HIS A 47 -13.65 16.75 19.96
C HIS A 47 -12.68 15.55 20.10
N PRO A 48 -11.38 15.70 19.74
CA PRO A 48 -10.42 14.61 19.80
C PRO A 48 -10.15 14.14 21.23
N ASN A 49 -10.13 12.82 21.46
CA ASN A 49 -9.62 12.22 22.67
C ASN A 49 -8.12 11.89 22.52
N PHE A 50 -7.26 12.78 23.00
CA PHE A 50 -5.80 12.58 22.92
C PHE A 50 -5.30 11.43 23.79
N GLU A 51 -6.03 11.02 24.84
CA GLU A 51 -5.67 9.84 25.62
C GLU A 51 -5.68 8.59 24.73
N THR A 52 -6.69 8.44 23.86
CA THR A 52 -6.74 7.32 22.89
C THR A 52 -5.48 7.31 22.02
N LEU A 53 -5.09 8.46 21.46
CA LEU A 53 -3.90 8.58 20.62
C LEU A 53 -2.61 8.20 21.36
N HIS A 54 -2.45 8.69 22.59
CA HIS A 54 -1.25 8.45 23.39
C HIS A 54 -1.15 7.02 23.93
N HIS A 55 -2.27 6.30 24.02
CA HIS A 55 -2.30 4.90 24.47
C HIS A 55 -2.15 3.88 23.34
N TYR A 56 -2.06 4.30 22.07
CA TYR A 56 -1.75 3.35 21.01
C TYR A 56 -0.38 2.70 21.28
N PRO A 57 -0.30 1.36 21.29
CA PRO A 57 0.95 0.69 21.55
C PRO A 57 1.96 1.04 20.46
N LYS A 58 3.22 1.26 20.85
CA LYS A 58 4.30 1.38 19.89
C LYS A 58 4.40 0.07 19.12
N PRO A 59 4.30 0.07 17.78
CA PRO A 59 4.44 -1.16 17.02
C PRO A 59 5.89 -1.66 17.12
N THR A 60 6.06 -2.96 17.21
CA THR A 60 7.36 -3.63 17.32
C THR A 60 7.47 -4.73 16.30
N LEU A 61 8.67 -4.93 15.77
CA LEU A 61 8.96 -6.07 14.92
C LEU A 61 9.00 -7.36 15.74
N THR A 62 8.52 -8.44 15.15
CA THR A 62 8.75 -9.80 15.65
C THR A 62 10.22 -10.19 15.48
N ALA A 63 10.66 -11.25 16.15
CA ALA A 63 12.03 -11.74 16.03
C ALA A 63 12.37 -12.18 14.59
N GLU A 64 11.41 -12.73 13.86
CA GLU A 64 11.58 -13.14 12.46
C GLU A 64 11.73 -11.93 11.54
N GLU A 65 10.87 -10.92 11.68
CA GLU A 65 10.98 -9.68 10.90
C GLU A 65 12.28 -8.95 11.20
N GLN A 66 12.68 -8.86 12.46
CA GLN A 66 13.96 -8.25 12.83
C GLN A 66 15.13 -9.02 12.23
N SER A 67 15.10 -10.36 12.27
CA SER A 67 16.11 -11.19 11.61
C SER A 67 16.18 -10.92 10.10
N PHE A 68 15.03 -10.79 9.43
CA PHE A 68 15.01 -10.48 8.00
C PHE A 68 15.65 -9.11 7.68
N MET A 69 15.39 -8.12 8.55
CA MET A 69 15.97 -6.78 8.44
C MET A 69 17.49 -6.80 8.60
N ASP A 70 17.99 -7.62 9.53
CA ASP A 70 19.41 -7.67 9.90
C ASP A 70 20.24 -8.54 8.94
N ASN A 71 19.60 -9.34 8.07
CA ASN A 71 20.27 -10.27 7.17
C ASN A 71 19.88 -10.04 5.70
N GLU A 72 18.73 -10.54 5.25
CA GLU A 72 18.30 -10.51 3.85
C GLU A 72 18.20 -9.08 3.32
N LEU A 73 17.67 -8.15 4.13
CA LEU A 73 17.60 -6.76 3.74
C LEU A 73 18.98 -6.11 3.65
N GLU A 74 19.88 -6.29 4.64
CA GLU A 74 21.24 -5.73 4.55
C GLU A 74 21.96 -6.23 3.30
N THR A 75 21.84 -7.52 3.01
CA THR A 75 22.41 -8.13 1.81
C THR A 75 21.86 -7.45 0.55
N LEU A 76 20.54 -7.25 0.45
CA LEU A 76 19.95 -6.51 -0.67
C LEU A 76 20.55 -5.10 -0.77
N LEU A 77 20.63 -4.35 0.34
CA LEU A 77 21.13 -2.98 0.33
C LEU A 77 22.59 -2.87 -0.15
N GLU A 78 23.40 -3.89 0.09
CA GLU A 78 24.78 -3.99 -0.41
C GLU A 78 24.84 -4.28 -1.92
N MET A 79 23.84 -4.97 -2.47
CA MET A 79 23.76 -5.28 -3.91
C MET A 79 23.29 -4.09 -4.76
N LEU A 80 22.72 -3.03 -4.16
CA LEU A 80 22.09 -1.94 -4.91
C LEU A 80 23.07 -0.82 -5.25
N ASP A 81 23.21 -0.56 -6.54
CA ASP A 81 23.82 0.64 -7.11
C ASP A 81 22.80 1.40 -7.98
N ASP A 82 22.28 2.51 -7.47
CA ASP A 82 21.27 3.33 -8.14
C ASP A 82 21.75 3.92 -9.47
N GLN A 83 23.05 4.22 -9.59
CA GLN A 83 23.60 4.77 -10.83
C GLN A 83 23.53 3.72 -11.94
N THR A 84 23.96 2.50 -11.65
CA THR A 84 23.88 1.39 -12.61
C THR A 84 22.42 1.09 -12.98
N ILE A 85 21.56 0.93 -11.98
CA ILE A 85 20.13 0.65 -12.17
C ILE A 85 19.46 1.71 -13.07
N ASN A 86 19.60 3.00 -12.75
CA ASN A 86 18.81 4.03 -13.42
C ASN A 86 19.48 4.65 -14.64
N LYS A 87 20.81 4.72 -14.70
CA LYS A 87 21.53 5.45 -15.76
C LYS A 87 22.16 4.53 -16.80
N GLN A 88 22.52 3.31 -16.43
CA GLN A 88 23.19 2.37 -17.33
C GLN A 88 22.18 1.35 -17.85
N ASP A 89 21.64 0.52 -16.96
CA ASP A 89 20.87 -0.65 -17.35
C ASP A 89 19.39 -0.31 -17.59
N ARG A 90 18.87 0.70 -16.87
CA ARG A 90 17.44 1.07 -16.83
C ARG A 90 16.56 -0.10 -16.39
N ASP A 91 17.13 -0.99 -15.59
CA ASP A 91 16.52 -2.16 -14.98
C ASP A 91 17.34 -2.54 -13.74
N LEU A 92 16.81 -3.43 -12.90
CA LEU A 92 17.60 -4.05 -11.84
C LEU A 92 18.56 -5.09 -12.45
N PRO A 93 19.81 -5.19 -11.96
CA PRO A 93 20.70 -6.28 -12.34
C PRO A 93 20.05 -7.66 -12.10
N GLU A 94 20.39 -8.63 -12.95
CA GLU A 94 19.79 -9.98 -12.89
C GLU A 94 19.98 -10.63 -11.52
N GLU A 95 21.15 -10.46 -10.90
CA GLU A 95 21.44 -10.96 -9.56
C GLU A 95 20.52 -10.35 -8.49
N VAL A 96 20.14 -9.08 -8.64
CA VAL A 96 19.18 -8.40 -7.75
C VAL A 96 17.80 -8.98 -7.96
N TRP A 97 17.36 -9.16 -9.22
CA TRP A 97 16.09 -9.81 -9.53
C TRP A 97 15.99 -11.23 -8.94
N GLN A 98 17.03 -12.04 -9.10
CA GLN A 98 17.09 -13.40 -8.56
C GLN A 98 17.07 -13.40 -7.03
N PHE A 99 17.80 -12.48 -6.39
CA PHE A 99 17.81 -12.35 -4.95
C PHE A 99 16.44 -11.96 -4.40
N LEU A 100 15.76 -10.97 -5.01
CA LEU A 100 14.42 -10.53 -4.60
C LEU A 100 13.39 -11.68 -4.68
N ARG A 101 13.42 -12.50 -5.74
CA ARG A 101 12.54 -13.67 -5.87
C ARG A 101 12.86 -14.76 -4.84
N LYS A 102 14.14 -15.10 -4.71
CA LYS A 102 14.63 -16.15 -3.80
C LYS A 102 14.28 -15.84 -2.36
N GLU A 103 14.57 -14.61 -1.91
CA GLU A 103 14.36 -14.18 -0.52
C GLU A 103 12.94 -13.67 -0.25
N ARG A 104 12.04 -13.76 -1.24
CA ARG A 104 10.60 -13.47 -1.11
C ARG A 104 10.28 -12.00 -0.84
N PHE A 105 11.04 -11.09 -1.42
CA PHE A 105 10.78 -9.66 -1.31
C PHE A 105 9.47 -9.23 -2.00
N PHE A 106 8.94 -9.99 -2.95
CA PHE A 106 7.66 -9.68 -3.62
C PHE A 106 6.42 -10.19 -2.87
N SER A 107 6.60 -10.85 -1.73
CA SER A 107 5.53 -11.57 -1.03
C SER A 107 5.64 -11.47 0.49
N LEU A 108 6.09 -10.31 0.96
CA LEU A 108 6.17 -9.93 2.36
C LEU A 108 4.81 -10.05 3.06
N ILE A 109 3.71 -9.65 2.40
CA ILE A 109 2.37 -9.64 2.98
C ILE A 109 1.55 -10.91 2.71
N ILE A 110 1.99 -11.78 1.79
CA ILE A 110 1.27 -13.02 1.47
C ILE A 110 1.41 -13.98 2.65
N SER A 111 0.30 -14.59 3.08
CA SER A 111 0.30 -15.53 4.21
C SER A 111 1.21 -16.74 3.99
N LYS A 112 1.77 -17.28 5.07
CA LYS A 112 2.74 -18.39 5.02
C LYS A 112 2.17 -19.67 4.43
N GLN A 113 0.86 -19.91 4.54
CA GLN A 113 0.18 -21.07 3.93
C GLN A 113 0.33 -21.11 2.40
N PHE A 114 0.51 -19.95 1.75
CA PHE A 114 0.78 -19.84 0.31
C PHE A 114 2.26 -19.59 0.01
N GLY A 115 3.15 -19.73 1.00
CA GLY A 115 4.61 -19.58 0.81
C GLY A 115 5.14 -18.15 0.88
N GLY A 116 4.32 -17.17 1.29
CA GLY A 116 4.77 -15.81 1.58
C GLY A 116 5.37 -15.66 2.98
N ARG A 117 5.69 -14.42 3.38
CA ARG A 117 6.32 -14.13 4.68
C ARG A 117 5.35 -13.77 5.80
N GLU A 118 4.15 -13.27 5.47
CA GLU A 118 3.15 -12.81 6.44
C GLU A 118 3.68 -11.75 7.43
N PHE A 119 4.50 -10.83 6.92
CA PHE A 119 5.06 -9.73 7.67
C PHE A 119 4.03 -8.62 7.91
N SER A 120 4.17 -7.96 9.05
CA SER A 120 3.35 -6.84 9.47
C SER A 120 3.52 -5.61 8.57
N ALA A 121 2.55 -4.71 8.61
CA ALA A 121 2.64 -3.41 7.94
C ALA A 121 3.86 -2.59 8.42
N LEU A 122 4.28 -2.75 9.69
CA LEU A 122 5.50 -2.12 10.19
C LEU A 122 6.74 -2.68 9.49
N ALA A 123 6.88 -4.00 9.39
CA ALA A 123 7.99 -4.62 8.70
C ALA A 123 8.04 -4.23 7.22
N ASN A 124 6.92 -4.35 6.51
CA ASN A 124 6.84 -3.98 5.09
C ASN A 124 7.24 -2.50 4.86
N SER A 125 6.64 -1.57 5.61
CA SER A 125 6.98 -0.13 5.49
C SER A 125 8.44 0.17 5.82
N THR A 126 9.02 -0.52 6.83
CA THR A 126 10.42 -0.31 7.21
C THR A 126 11.36 -0.88 6.14
N ILE A 127 11.09 -2.09 5.61
CA ILE A 127 11.85 -2.71 4.51
C ILE A 127 11.90 -1.78 3.30
N VAL A 128 10.72 -1.36 2.81
CA VAL A 128 10.61 -0.48 1.63
C VAL A 128 11.33 0.85 1.87
N SER A 129 11.15 1.46 3.04
CA SER A 129 11.82 2.72 3.39
C SER A 129 13.34 2.59 3.40
N ARG A 130 13.87 1.46 3.89
CA ARG A 130 15.31 1.19 3.89
C ARG A 130 15.86 0.96 2.49
N ILE A 131 15.16 0.21 1.64
CA ILE A 131 15.54 0.03 0.22
C ILE A 131 15.59 1.38 -0.49
N ALA A 132 14.61 2.27 -0.22
CA ALA A 132 14.56 3.59 -0.83
C ALA A 132 15.75 4.49 -0.50
N THR A 133 16.48 4.23 0.60
CA THR A 133 17.74 4.94 0.92
C THR A 133 18.88 4.60 -0.05
N ARG A 134 18.78 3.48 -0.77
CA ARG A 134 19.75 3.01 -1.76
C ARG A 134 19.26 3.14 -3.18
N SER A 135 18.02 2.74 -3.46
CA SER A 135 17.42 2.81 -4.79
C SER A 135 15.90 2.95 -4.69
N ILE A 136 15.37 4.08 -5.20
CA ILE A 136 13.92 4.31 -5.23
C ILE A 136 13.25 3.35 -6.21
N SER A 137 13.90 3.06 -7.35
CA SER A 137 13.38 2.14 -8.36
C SER A 137 13.19 0.74 -7.77
N THR A 138 14.19 0.21 -7.05
CA THR A 138 14.06 -1.08 -6.35
C THR A 138 12.99 -1.03 -5.28
N ALA A 139 12.91 0.06 -4.51
CA ALA A 139 11.91 0.20 -3.46
C ALA A 139 10.49 0.12 -4.02
N VAL A 140 10.21 0.81 -5.13
CA VAL A 140 8.90 0.75 -5.81
C VAL A 140 8.63 -0.64 -6.38
N THR A 141 9.63 -1.27 -7.00
CA THR A 141 9.52 -2.65 -7.52
C THR A 141 9.16 -3.66 -6.42
N VAL A 142 9.68 -3.49 -5.21
CA VAL A 142 9.33 -4.32 -4.03
C VAL A 142 7.98 -3.89 -3.42
N MET A 143 7.68 -2.59 -3.38
CA MET A 143 6.48 -2.05 -2.74
C MET A 143 5.19 -2.42 -3.47
N VAL A 144 5.16 -2.38 -4.81
CA VAL A 144 3.93 -2.57 -5.58
C VAL A 144 3.29 -3.96 -5.32
N PRO A 145 4.03 -5.09 -5.38
CA PRO A 145 3.46 -6.39 -5.04
C PRO A 145 3.00 -6.54 -3.58
N ASN A 146 3.57 -5.75 -2.65
CA ASN A 146 3.32 -5.82 -1.21
C ASN A 146 2.40 -4.71 -0.66
N SER A 147 1.73 -3.98 -1.53
CA SER A 147 0.72 -2.99 -1.16
C SER A 147 -0.52 -3.25 -2.01
N LEU A 148 -0.87 -2.31 -2.90
CA LEU A 148 -1.99 -2.38 -3.85
C LEU A 148 -1.79 -3.44 -4.97
N GLY A 149 -1.00 -4.47 -4.71
CA GLY A 149 -0.70 -5.53 -5.64
C GLY A 149 -1.83 -6.56 -5.73
N PRO A 150 -1.95 -7.26 -6.86
CA PRO A 150 -2.82 -8.43 -7.04
C PRO A 150 -2.78 -9.47 -5.91
N GLY A 151 -1.66 -9.63 -5.19
CA GLY A 151 -1.56 -10.53 -4.05
C GLY A 151 -2.51 -10.17 -2.89
N GLU A 152 -2.60 -8.88 -2.54
CA GLU A 152 -3.53 -8.38 -1.52
C GLU A 152 -4.98 -8.59 -1.98
N LEU A 153 -5.31 -8.15 -3.21
CA LEU A 153 -6.66 -8.25 -3.76
C LEU A 153 -7.14 -9.70 -3.89
N ILE A 154 -6.29 -10.62 -4.36
CA ILE A 154 -6.63 -12.05 -4.44
C ILE A 154 -6.81 -12.64 -3.05
N SER A 155 -5.99 -12.24 -2.07
CA SER A 155 -6.13 -12.72 -0.68
C SER A 155 -7.46 -12.33 -0.06
N HIS A 156 -7.92 -11.10 -0.30
CA HIS A 156 -9.18 -10.59 0.25
C HIS A 156 -10.42 -11.00 -0.55
N TYR A 157 -10.38 -10.89 -1.87
CA TYR A 157 -11.57 -10.97 -2.73
C TYR A 157 -11.57 -12.17 -3.69
N GLY A 158 -10.44 -12.89 -3.83
CA GLY A 158 -10.36 -14.04 -4.72
C GLY A 158 -11.17 -15.25 -4.24
N THR A 159 -11.61 -16.09 -5.18
CA THR A 159 -12.13 -17.42 -4.85
C THR A 159 -11.02 -18.32 -4.31
N GLN A 160 -11.36 -19.45 -3.69
CA GLN A 160 -10.35 -20.38 -3.19
C GLN A 160 -9.47 -20.91 -4.33
N GLU A 161 -10.06 -21.22 -5.48
CA GLU A 161 -9.32 -21.69 -6.66
C GLU A 161 -8.33 -20.64 -7.17
N GLN A 162 -8.72 -19.35 -7.15
CA GLN A 162 -7.83 -18.25 -7.52
C GLN A 162 -6.68 -18.10 -6.51
N LYS A 163 -6.97 -18.22 -5.21
CA LYS A 163 -5.96 -18.15 -4.15
C LYS A 163 -4.93 -19.28 -4.27
N ASP A 164 -5.42 -20.52 -4.39
CA ASP A 164 -4.58 -21.72 -4.48
C ASP A 164 -3.71 -21.72 -5.74
N TYR A 165 -4.20 -21.15 -6.83
CA TYR A 165 -3.44 -21.04 -8.08
C TYR A 165 -2.44 -19.88 -8.05
N TRP A 166 -2.88 -18.66 -7.73
CA TRP A 166 -2.06 -17.45 -7.92
C TRP A 166 -1.14 -17.15 -6.75
N LEU A 167 -1.61 -17.26 -5.50
CA LEU A 167 -0.81 -16.80 -4.35
C LEU A 167 0.53 -17.54 -4.21
N PRO A 168 0.64 -18.87 -4.44
CA PRO A 168 1.94 -19.55 -4.42
C PRO A 168 2.91 -19.06 -5.50
N ARG A 169 2.41 -18.74 -6.68
CA ARG A 169 3.20 -18.29 -7.84
C ARG A 169 3.66 -16.84 -7.70
N LEU A 170 2.84 -16.02 -7.06
CA LEU A 170 3.22 -14.67 -6.64
C LEU A 170 4.20 -14.73 -5.47
N ALA A 171 3.99 -15.67 -4.54
CA ALA A 171 4.85 -15.85 -3.40
C ALA A 171 6.27 -16.21 -3.82
N ASP A 172 6.41 -17.15 -4.76
CA ASP A 172 7.72 -17.62 -5.19
C ASP A 172 8.41 -16.77 -6.26
N GLY A 173 7.73 -15.74 -6.77
CA GLY A 173 8.23 -14.86 -7.81
C GLY A 173 8.24 -15.50 -9.19
N THR A 174 7.53 -16.62 -9.41
CA THR A 174 7.27 -17.17 -10.75
C THR A 174 6.54 -16.12 -11.59
N ASP A 175 5.50 -15.52 -11.01
CA ASP A 175 4.76 -14.41 -11.60
C ASP A 175 5.01 -13.13 -10.78
N ILE A 176 5.33 -12.03 -11.46
CA ILE A 176 5.47 -10.72 -10.85
C ILE A 176 4.22 -9.90 -11.21
N PRO A 177 3.43 -9.48 -10.21
CA PRO A 177 2.16 -8.84 -10.49
C PRO A 177 2.34 -7.35 -10.83
N CYS A 178 1.38 -6.80 -11.58
CA CYS A 178 1.25 -5.36 -11.80
C CYS A 178 -0.19 -4.91 -11.53
N PHE A 179 -0.39 -3.61 -11.31
CA PHE A 179 -1.71 -3.01 -11.11
C PHE A 179 -2.02 -2.08 -12.28
N ALA A 180 -2.90 -2.52 -13.18
CA ALA A 180 -3.23 -1.81 -14.41
C ALA A 180 -4.54 -1.02 -14.22
N LEU A 181 -4.42 0.22 -13.74
CA LEU A 181 -5.55 1.13 -13.55
C LEU A 181 -5.42 2.42 -14.36
N THR A 182 -4.25 3.07 -14.32
CA THR A 182 -4.04 4.36 -15.00
C THR A 182 -3.94 4.18 -16.51
N GLY A 183 -4.65 5.03 -17.26
CA GLY A 183 -4.61 5.13 -18.71
C GLY A 183 -4.40 6.57 -19.20
N PRO A 184 -4.31 6.80 -20.53
CA PRO A 184 -4.10 8.14 -21.10
C PRO A 184 -5.17 9.16 -20.69
N GLU A 185 -6.41 8.69 -20.54
CA GLU A 185 -7.59 9.53 -20.28
C GLU A 185 -8.04 9.52 -18.81
N ALA A 186 -7.48 8.62 -17.98
CA ALA A 186 -7.95 8.39 -16.62
C ALA A 186 -6.79 8.13 -15.64
N GLY A 187 -6.75 8.92 -14.56
CA GLY A 187 -5.72 8.86 -13.52
C GLY A 187 -6.32 9.12 -12.14
N SER A 188 -6.43 10.39 -11.73
CA SER A 188 -7.08 10.75 -10.46
C SER A 188 -8.56 10.39 -10.44
N ASP A 189 -9.25 10.54 -11.57
CA ASP A 189 -10.59 9.99 -11.77
C ASP A 189 -10.50 8.53 -12.24
N ALA A 190 -10.25 7.63 -11.29
CA ALA A 190 -10.12 6.20 -11.56
C ALA A 190 -11.44 5.57 -12.04
N GLY A 191 -12.59 6.17 -11.73
CA GLY A 191 -13.89 5.72 -12.22
C GLY A 191 -14.12 6.04 -13.70
N GLY A 192 -13.36 6.99 -14.25
CA GLY A 192 -13.43 7.42 -15.64
C GLY A 192 -12.66 6.55 -16.64
N ILE A 193 -12.22 5.34 -16.29
CA ILE A 193 -11.52 4.45 -17.24
C ILE A 193 -12.43 4.11 -18.44
N PRO A 194 -11.96 4.25 -19.69
CA PRO A 194 -12.76 3.93 -20.87
C PRO A 194 -12.70 2.43 -21.25
N ASP A 195 -11.88 1.64 -20.56
CA ASP A 195 -11.65 0.23 -20.85
C ASP A 195 -12.93 -0.61 -20.66
N GLU A 196 -13.28 -1.41 -21.67
CA GLU A 196 -14.47 -2.27 -21.67
C GLU A 196 -14.09 -3.76 -21.66
N GLY A 197 -14.75 -4.55 -20.81
CA GLY A 197 -14.66 -6.01 -20.79
C GLY A 197 -15.94 -6.65 -21.33
N VAL A 198 -15.84 -7.40 -22.44
CA VAL A 198 -16.97 -8.15 -23.00
C VAL A 198 -16.95 -9.59 -22.48
N VAL A 199 -18.04 -10.02 -21.84
CA VAL A 199 -18.19 -11.42 -21.41
C VAL A 199 -18.42 -12.29 -22.65
N CYS A 200 -17.40 -13.04 -23.02
CA CYS A 200 -17.48 -14.03 -24.08
C CYS A 200 -17.81 -15.40 -23.46
N MET A 201 -18.72 -16.15 -24.08
CA MET A 201 -18.90 -17.57 -23.75
C MET A 201 -17.69 -18.32 -24.31
N GLY A 202 -16.82 -18.79 -23.41
CA GLY A 202 -15.74 -19.73 -23.71
C GLY A 202 -16.22 -21.17 -23.72
#